data_AF-A0A519DHK8-F1
#
_entry.id   AF-A0A519DHK8-F1
#
_cell.length_a   1.000
_cell.length_b   1.000
_cell.length_c   1.000
_cell.angle_alpha   90.00
_cell.angle_beta   90.00
_cell.angle_gamma   90.00
#
_symmetry.space_group_name_H-M   'P 1'
#
loop_
_entity.id
_entity.type
_entity.pdbx_description
1 polymer ?
#
loop_
_entity_poly.entity_id
_entity_poly.type
_entity_poly.pdbx_seq_one_letter_code
_entity_poly.pdbx_strand_id
1 'polypeptide(L)'
;MIDVFVVSRPDTRVTRFVTPLKPFEAMQRGRALVMSDLPALAEIVEHGVTGLLYPPGDIDALSESILSLIENENIRLELGQNAKSWVEENRTWEKVIGGSLIAYKMAQK
;
A
#
# COMPACT_ATOMS: atom_id res chain seq x y z
N MET A 1 1.00 19.70 1.54
CA MET A 1 1.69 18.45 1.14
C MET A 1 1.44 17.42 2.23
N ILE A 2 1.42 16.12 1.92
CA ILE A 2 1.15 15.03 2.89
C ILE A 2 2.48 14.34 3.23
N ASP A 3 2.70 13.99 4.50
CA ASP A 3 3.92 13.30 4.95
C ASP A 3 3.72 11.80 5.15
N VAL A 4 2.57 11.40 5.69
CA VAL A 4 2.17 10.00 5.91
C VAL A 4 0.78 9.77 5.31
N PHE A 5 0.63 8.70 4.52
CA PHE A 5 -0.65 8.31 3.94
C PHE A 5 -1.24 7.13 4.70
N VAL A 6 -2.43 7.32 5.28
CA VAL A 6 -3.06 6.32 6.15
C VAL A 6 -4.28 5.70 5.47
N VAL A 7 -4.34 4.37 5.46
CA VAL A 7 -5.54 3.61 5.09
C VAL A 7 -6.00 2.80 6.30
N SER A 8 -6.91 3.40 7.06
CA SER A 8 -7.59 2.73 8.17
C SER A 8 -8.88 2.10 7.69
N ARG A 9 -8.95 0.77 7.74
CA ARG A 9 -10.12 0.00 7.33
C ARG A 9 -10.52 -0.98 8.44
N PRO A 10 -11.82 -1.09 8.75
CA PRO A 10 -12.30 -2.15 9.63
C PRO A 10 -12.14 -3.51 8.95
N ASP A 11 -12.05 -4.59 9.73
CA ASP A 11 -12.08 -5.96 9.19
C ASP A 11 -13.51 -6.33 8.80
N THR A 12 -13.80 -6.20 7.50
CA THR A 12 -15.09 -6.55 6.91
C THR A 12 -14.86 -7.36 5.65
N ARG A 13 -15.88 -8.10 5.20
CA ARG A 13 -15.79 -8.87 3.95
C ARG A 13 -15.28 -8.05 2.78
N VAL A 14 -15.74 -6.81 2.60
CA VAL A 14 -15.33 -5.96 1.46
C VAL A 14 -13.87 -5.52 1.59
N THR A 15 -13.45 -5.10 2.77
CA THR A 15 -12.11 -4.54 3.01
C THR A 15 -11.01 -5.60 2.98
N ARG A 16 -11.35 -6.88 3.15
CA ARG A 16 -10.42 -8.01 2.98
C ARG A 16 -10.12 -8.36 1.51
N PHE A 17 -11.02 -8.04 0.57
CA PHE A 17 -10.91 -8.47 -0.83
C PHE A 17 -10.74 -7.32 -1.84
N VAL A 18 -11.02 -6.08 -1.46
CA VAL A 18 -10.98 -4.95 -2.39
C VAL A 18 -9.77 -4.07 -2.14
N THR A 19 -8.79 -4.16 -3.04
CA THR A 19 -7.59 -3.32 -3.03
C THR A 19 -7.94 -1.83 -3.27
N PRO A 20 -7.58 -0.89 -2.39
CA PRO A 20 -7.69 0.54 -2.67
C PRO A 20 -6.68 0.99 -3.73
N LEU A 21 -7.06 1.94 -4.60
CA LEU A 21 -6.16 2.49 -5.63
C LEU A 21 -5.29 3.66 -5.16
N LYS A 22 -5.78 4.49 -4.24
CA LYS A 22 -5.08 5.70 -3.76
C LYS A 22 -3.69 5.43 -3.15
N PRO A 23 -3.42 4.29 -2.48
CA PRO A 23 -2.07 3.96 -2.02
C PRO A 23 -1.01 4.03 -3.12
N PHE A 24 -1.32 3.58 -4.34
CA PHE A 24 -0.34 3.60 -5.44
C PHE A 24 0.03 5.03 -5.85
N GLU A 25 -0.90 5.98 -5.76
CA GLU A 25 -0.63 7.40 -5.99
C GLU A 25 0.27 7.97 -4.88
N ALA A 26 0.04 7.59 -3.62
CA ALA A 26 0.88 7.98 -2.49
C ALA A 26 2.30 7.40 -2.60
N MET A 27 2.40 6.12 -2.99
CA MET A 27 3.68 5.46 -3.27
C MET A 27 4.47 6.18 -4.36
N GLN A 28 3.83 6.54 -5.47
CA GLN A 28 4.50 7.28 -6.55
C GLN A 28 5.06 8.63 -6.08
N ARG A 29 4.43 9.24 -5.08
CA ARG A 29 4.87 10.50 -4.46
C ARG A 29 5.89 10.31 -3.35
N GLY A 30 6.39 9.10 -3.13
CA GLY A 30 7.38 8.76 -2.13
C GLY A 30 6.87 8.92 -0.70
N ARG A 31 5.59 8.62 -0.44
CA ARG A 31 4.98 8.80 0.88
C ARG A 31 4.97 7.50 1.65
N ALA A 32 5.37 7.56 2.92
CA ALA A 32 5.25 6.43 3.83
C ALA A 32 3.77 6.09 4.03
N LEU A 33 3.47 4.80 4.03
CA LEU A 33 2.12 4.28 4.20
C LEU A 33 1.95 3.68 5.60
N VAL A 34 0.77 3.88 6.18
CA VAL A 34 0.30 3.12 7.34
C VAL A 34 -1.05 2.50 6.98
N MET A 35 -1.16 1.18 7.03
CA MET A 35 -2.30 0.45 6.50
C MET A 35 -2.79 -0.61 7.48
N SER A 36 -4.10 -0.83 7.56
CA SER A 36 -4.63 -1.96 8.32
C SER A 36 -4.11 -3.28 7.76
N ASP A 37 -3.70 -4.21 8.63
CA ASP A 37 -3.22 -5.54 8.26
C ASP A 37 -4.39 -6.43 7.81
N LEU A 38 -4.77 -6.25 6.54
CA LEU A 38 -5.81 -6.98 5.84
C LEU A 38 -5.21 -7.56 4.56
N PRO A 39 -5.68 -8.74 4.08
CA PRO A 39 -5.08 -9.42 2.94
C PRO A 39 -4.88 -8.53 1.71
N ALA A 40 -5.94 -7.83 1.27
CA ALA A 40 -5.86 -6.93 0.11
C ALA A 40 -4.90 -5.74 0.28
N LEU A 41 -4.51 -5.39 1.51
CA LEU A 41 -3.59 -4.28 1.82
C LEU A 41 -2.16 -4.81 1.97
N ALA A 42 -1.98 -5.97 2.60
CA ALA A 42 -0.71 -6.67 2.73
C ALA A 42 -0.13 -7.15 1.37
N GLU A 43 -0.97 -7.29 0.34
CA GLU A 43 -0.52 -7.49 -1.05
C GLU A 43 0.16 -6.26 -1.67
N ILE A 44 -0.04 -5.07 -1.10
CA ILE A 44 0.49 -3.80 -1.60
C ILE A 44 1.69 -3.35 -0.76
N VAL A 45 1.60 -3.51 0.56
CA VAL A 45 2.59 -3.05 1.54
C VAL A 45 3.28 -4.23 2.19
N GLU A 46 4.61 -4.21 2.15
CA GLU A 46 5.47 -5.07 2.94
C GLU A 46 5.85 -4.34 4.23
N HIS A 47 5.44 -4.88 5.37
CA HIS A 47 5.63 -4.27 6.69
C HIS A 47 7.12 -4.00 6.96
N GLY A 48 7.45 -2.76 7.32
CA GLY A 48 8.81 -2.32 7.62
C GLY A 48 9.68 -2.06 6.38
N VAL A 49 9.18 -2.32 5.16
CA VAL A 49 9.94 -2.14 3.91
C VAL A 49 9.32 -1.06 3.04
N THR A 50 8.06 -1.20 2.67
CA THR A 50 7.32 -0.21 1.82
C THR A 50 6.23 0.54 2.57
N GLY A 51 6.08 0.27 3.86
CA GLY A 51 5.13 0.91 4.76
C GLY A 51 4.99 0.15 6.07
N LEU A 52 4.07 0.58 6.92
CA LEU A 52 3.72 -0.09 8.17
C LEU A 52 2.32 -0.70 8.09
N LEU A 53 2.19 -1.88 8.66
CA LEU A 53 0.92 -2.58 8.88
C LEU A 53 0.61 -2.59 10.38
N TYR A 54 -0.67 -2.41 10.73
CA TYR A 54 -1.15 -2.47 12.11
C TYR A 54 -2.46 -3.28 12.21
N PRO A 55 -2.79 -3.89 13.36
CA PRO A 55 -4.01 -4.67 13.51
C PRO A 55 -5.29 -3.83 13.25
N PRO A 56 -6.25 -4.31 12.45
CA PRO A 56 -7.48 -3.56 12.17
C PRO A 56 -8.32 -3.36 13.44
N GLY A 57 -8.77 -2.13 13.67
CA GLY A 57 -9.56 -1.76 14.86
C GLY A 57 -8.72 -1.43 16.09
N ASP A 58 -7.40 -1.62 16.03
CA ASP A 58 -6.47 -1.24 17.10
C ASP A 58 -6.04 0.23 16.91
N ILE A 59 -6.65 1.12 17.70
CA ILE A 59 -6.41 2.56 17.65
C ILE A 59 -5.04 2.91 18.23
N ASP A 60 -4.59 2.16 19.23
CA ASP A 60 -3.30 2.39 19.88
C ASP A 60 -2.18 2.04 18.92
N ALA A 61 -2.22 0.86 18.29
CA ALA A 61 -1.25 0.45 17.28
C ALA A 61 -1.22 1.36 16.04
N LEU A 62 -2.39 1.86 15.60
CA LEU A 62 -2.46 2.87 14.54
C LEU A 62 -1.73 4.15 14.95
N SER A 63 -1.99 4.63 16.17
CA SER A 63 -1.43 5.87 16.68
C SER A 63 0.08 5.77 16.85
N GLU A 64 0.56 4.68 17.44
CA GLU A 64 2.00 4.35 17.56
C GLU A 64 2.69 4.29 16.19
N SER A 65 2.05 3.65 15.21
CA SER A 65 2.60 3.57 13.84
C SER A 65 2.75 4.96 13.23
N ILE A 66 1.74 5.83 13.35
CA ILE A 66 1.79 7.20 12.83
C ILE A 66 2.85 8.03 13.57
N LEU A 67 2.88 7.97 14.91
CA LEU A 67 3.83 8.70 15.75
C LEU A 67 5.26 8.31 15.42
N SER A 68 5.54 7.01 15.26
CA SER A 68 6.88 6.52 14.92
C SER A 68 7.42 7.13 13.62
N LEU A 69 6.56 7.34 12.62
CA LEU A 69 6.93 7.97 11.34
C LEU A 69 7.00 9.49 11.39
N ILE A 70 6.25 10.13 12.30
CA ILE A 70 6.35 11.57 12.53
C ILE A 70 7.68 11.89 13.21
N GLU A 71 8.03 11.12 14.24
CA GLU A 71 9.23 11.31 15.06
C GLU A 71 10.52 10.91 14.34
N ASN A 72 10.46 9.91 13.45
CA ASN A 72 11.64 9.38 12.75
C ASN A 72 11.57 9.68 11.24
N GLU A 73 12.00 10.88 10.86
CA GLU A 73 12.00 11.33 9.46
C GLU A 73 12.79 10.40 8.52
N ASN A 74 13.95 9.89 8.95
CA ASN A 74 14.77 9.02 8.11
C ASN A 74 14.02 7.74 7.73
N ILE A 75 13.37 7.09 8.70
CA ILE A 75 12.56 5.87 8.48
C ILE A 75 11.39 6.20 7.55
N ARG A 76 10.71 7.33 7.78
CA ARG A 76 9.60 7.79 6.92
C ARG A 76 10.05 7.97 5.46
N LEU A 77 11.20 8.60 5.23
CA LEU A 77 11.73 8.82 3.89
C LEU A 77 12.18 7.51 3.23
N GLU A 78 12.81 6.62 3.98
CA GLU A 78 13.24 5.30 3.51
C GLU A 78 12.04 4.46 3.06
N LEU A 79 11.02 4.31 3.91
CA LEU A 79 9.80 3.56 3.57
C LEU A 79 9.11 4.17 2.34
N GLY A 80 8.99 5.49 2.29
CA GLY A 80 8.38 6.19 1.15
C GLY A 80 9.15 5.96 -0.16
N GLN A 81 10.49 5.98 -0.11
CA GLN A 81 11.32 5.74 -1.29
C GLN A 81 11.26 4.29 -1.76
N ASN A 82 11.27 3.33 -0.84
CA ASN A 82 11.09 1.90 -1.16
C ASN A 82 9.72 1.65 -1.80
N ALA A 83 8.67 2.25 -1.25
CA ALA A 83 7.32 2.14 -1.79
C ALA A 83 7.23 2.74 -3.21
N LYS A 84 7.93 3.85 -3.45
CA LYS A 84 8.03 4.47 -4.78
C LYS A 84 8.71 3.53 -5.79
N SER A 85 9.87 2.99 -5.45
CA SER A 85 10.57 2.06 -6.32
C SER A 85 9.70 0.84 -6.65
N TRP A 86 9.04 0.28 -5.62
CA TRP A 86 8.16 -0.88 -5.80
C TRP A 86 7.00 -0.58 -6.76
N VAL A 87 6.34 0.58 -6.65
CA VAL A 87 5.20 0.91 -7.52
C VAL A 87 5.65 1.16 -8.96
N GLU A 88 6.82 1.77 -9.17
CA GLU A 88 7.43 1.99 -10.49
C GLU A 88 7.82 0.67 -11.17
N GLU A 89 8.21 -0.35 -10.42
CA GLU A 89 8.58 -1.67 -10.95
C GLU A 89 7.38 -2.60 -11.21
N ASN A 90 6.33 -2.52 -10.38
CA ASN A 90 5.29 -3.55 -10.31
C ASN A 90 3.90 -3.09 -10.78
N ARG A 91 3.62 -1.79 -10.78
CA ARG A 91 2.27 -1.24 -11.02
C ARG A 91 2.20 -0.26 -12.20
N THR A 92 3.01 -0.51 -13.24
CA THR A 92 2.89 0.19 -14.53
C THR A 92 1.78 -0.41 -15.38
N TRP A 93 1.31 0.34 -16.39
CA TRP A 93 0.31 -0.16 -17.34
C TRP A 93 0.81 -1.41 -18.07
N GLU A 94 2.07 -1.43 -18.50
CA GLU A 94 2.67 -2.58 -19.19
C GLU A 94 2.61 -3.86 -18.35
N LYS A 95 2.90 -3.76 -17.05
CA LYS A 95 2.83 -4.90 -16.11
C LYS A 95 1.39 -5.35 -15.88
N VAL A 96 0.46 -4.42 -15.72
CA VAL A 96 -0.95 -4.72 -15.41
C VAL A 96 -1.67 -5.33 -16.62
N ILE A 97 -1.46 -4.81 -17.83
CA ILE A 97 -2.17 -5.28 -19.04
C ILE A 97 -1.67 -6.63 -19.55
N GLY A 98 -0.44 -7.03 -19.22
CA GLY A 98 0.19 -8.23 -19.77
C GLY A 98 -0.65 -9.50 -19.58
N GLY A 99 -1.19 -9.70 -18.37
CA GLY A 99 -2.08 -10.84 -18.06
C GLY A 99 -3.46 -10.72 -18.72
N SER A 100 -4.03 -9.52 -18.76
CA SER A 100 -5.35 -9.28 -19.38
C SER A 100 -5.33 -9.56 -20.88
N LEU A 101 -4.27 -9.19 -21.58
CA LEU A 101 -4.13 -9.44 -23.03
C LEU A 101 -4.14 -10.95 -23.36
N ILE A 102 -3.57 -11.78 -22.50
CA ILE A 102 -3.59 -13.24 -22.65
C ILE A 102 -5.01 -13.77 -22.50
N ALA A 103 -5.71 -13.34 -21.44
CA ALA A 103 -7.09 -13.76 -21.19
C ALA A 103 -8.04 -13.38 -22.34
N TYR A 104 -7.96 -12.15 -22.86
CA TYR A 104 -8.77 -11.72 -24.01
C TYR A 104 -8.48 -12.54 -25.27
N LYS A 105 -7.20 -12.88 -25.54
CA LYS A 105 -6.84 -13.74 -26.68
C LYS A 105 -7.39 -15.17 -26.53
N MET A 106 -7.46 -15.69 -25.31
CA MET A 106 -8.04 -17.01 -25.04
C MET A 106 -9.55 -17.02 -25.23
N ALA A 107 -10.25 -15.97 -24.81
CA ALA A 107 -11.72 -15.87 -24.93
C ALA A 107 -12.23 -15.63 -26.36
N GLN A 108 -11.35 -15.29 -27.30
CA GLN A 108 -11.67 -15.12 -28.73
C GLN A 108 -11.58 -16.43 -29.54
N LYS A 109 -11.16 -17.54 -28.92
CA LYS A 109 -11.23 -18.88 -29.48
C LYS A 109 -12.50 -19.59 -29.02
#